data_AF-A0A821RCZ7-F1
#
_entry.id   AF-A0A821RCZ7-F1
#
_cell.length_a   1.000
_cell.length_b   1.000
_cell.length_c   1.000
_cell.angle_alpha   90.00
_cell.angle_beta   90.00
_cell.angle_gamma   90.00
#
_symmetry.space_group_name_H-M   'P 1'
#
loop_
_entity.id
_entity.type
_entity.pdbx_description
1 polymer ?
#
loop_
_entity_poly.entity_id
_entity_poly.type
_entity_poly.pdbx_seq_one_letter_code
_entity_poly.pdbx_strand_id
1 'polypeptide(L)'
;NIDGIKDCFKSILRSFNADQPLNDVYSQVYAYTSKKPRSVAPRTPRIVILGPTGSGRKTVAMQVSRKYDIPIVSIPTLIKQQIVNKTPAGISMKPYVSRESLVPDSLLMQIIRDRLSQKDCVTKGWVMIGFPRTREQAESLARTPGLAPSR
;
A
#
# COMPACT_ATOMS: atom_id res chain seq x y z
N ASN A 1 14.68 3.46 -5.20
CA ASN A 1 14.70 4.56 -6.17
C ASN A 1 13.27 5.08 -6.34
N ILE A 2 12.94 6.26 -5.80
CA ILE A 2 11.56 6.78 -5.77
C ILE A 2 11.07 7.19 -7.16
N ASP A 3 11.98 7.58 -8.06
CA ASP A 3 11.62 8.07 -9.39
C ASP A 3 11.10 6.93 -10.28
N GLY A 4 11.66 5.73 -10.13
CA GLY A 4 11.10 4.53 -10.79
C GLY A 4 9.67 4.19 -10.35
N ILE A 5 9.31 4.46 -9.08
CA ILE A 5 7.94 4.26 -8.59
C ILE A 5 7.01 5.33 -9.15
N LYS A 6 7.47 6.59 -9.20
CA LYS A 6 6.71 7.70 -9.79
C LYS A 6 6.39 7.43 -11.26
N ASP A 7 7.36 6.90 -12.01
CA ASP A 7 7.18 6.54 -13.41
C ASP A 7 6.08 5.50 -13.62
N CYS A 8 6.02 4.46 -12.78
CA CYS A 8 5.01 3.41 -12.86
C CYS A 8 3.58 3.91 -12.66
N PHE A 9 3.40 4.97 -11.86
CA PHE A 9 2.08 5.50 -11.48
C PHE A 9 1.81 6.89 -12.06
N LYS A 10 2.51 7.30 -13.14
CA LYS A 10 2.37 8.63 -13.77
C LYS A 10 0.93 9.06 -14.04
N SER A 11 0.06 8.13 -14.45
CA SER A 11 -1.34 8.43 -14.80
C SER A 11 -2.22 8.84 -13.60
N ILE A 12 -1.80 8.48 -12.38
CA ILE A 12 -2.51 8.74 -11.12
C ILE A 12 -1.69 9.57 -10.13
N LEU A 13 -0.42 9.85 -10.45
CA LEU A 13 0.49 10.59 -9.59
C LEU A 13 0.06 12.06 -9.46
N ARG A 14 0.02 12.55 -8.21
CA ARG A 14 -0.11 13.96 -7.91
C ARG A 14 0.98 14.38 -6.93
N SER A 15 1.75 15.40 -7.29
CA SER A 15 2.76 16.01 -6.43
C SER A 15 2.20 17.25 -5.71
N PHE A 16 2.64 17.44 -4.48
CA PHE A 16 2.38 18.64 -3.68
C PHE A 16 3.73 19.16 -3.18
N ASN A 17 3.94 20.47 -3.25
CA ASN A 17 5.16 21.08 -2.71
C ASN A 17 5.09 21.06 -1.17
N ALA A 18 6.16 20.64 -0.50
CA ALA A 18 6.24 20.63 0.96
C ALA A 18 7.06 21.81 1.52
N ASP A 19 7.72 22.60 0.67
CA ASP A 19 8.52 23.78 1.04
C ASP A 19 7.61 25.01 1.28
N GLN A 20 6.53 24.81 2.02
CA GLN A 20 5.53 25.80 2.40
C GLN A 20 4.97 25.44 3.78
N PRO A 21 4.27 26.35 4.48
CA PRO A 21 3.68 26.05 5.79
C PRO A 21 2.81 24.78 5.78
N LEU A 22 2.88 24.00 6.87
CA LEU A 22 2.19 22.70 6.98
C LEU A 22 0.68 22.80 6.70
N ASN A 23 0.07 23.91 7.09
CA ASN A 23 -1.36 24.15 6.91
C ASN A 23 -1.73 24.29 5.43
N ASP A 24 -0.84 24.85 4.60
CA ASP A 24 -1.05 25.04 3.17
C ASP A 24 -0.89 23.72 2.42
N VAL A 25 0.13 22.93 2.77
CA VAL A 25 0.30 21.55 2.27
C VAL A 25 -0.94 20.73 2.59
N TYR A 26 -1.39 20.77 3.85
CA TYR A 26 -2.58 20.05 4.30
C TYR A 26 -3.81 20.48 3.53
N SER A 27 -4.03 21.78 3.35
CA SER A 27 -5.18 22.32 2.63
C SER A 27 -5.20 21.88 1.16
N GLN A 28 -4.05 21.88 0.49
CA GLN A 28 -3.93 21.42 -0.90
C GLN A 28 -4.23 19.92 -1.03
N VAL A 29 -3.67 19.10 -0.14
CA VAL A 29 -3.90 17.65 -0.11
C VAL A 29 -5.37 17.36 0.23
N TYR A 30 -5.94 18.07 1.20
CA TYR A 30 -7.32 17.92 1.63
C TYR A 30 -8.29 18.32 0.51
N ALA A 31 -8.07 19.46 -0.15
CA ALA A 31 -8.91 19.91 -1.26
C ALA A 31 -8.90 18.91 -2.42
N TYR A 32 -7.74 18.31 -2.72
CA TYR A 32 -7.64 17.29 -3.76
C TYR A 32 -8.34 15.99 -3.36
N THR A 33 -8.07 15.48 -2.16
CA THR A 33 -8.65 14.22 -1.67
C THR A 33 -10.15 14.31 -1.39
N SER A 34 -10.67 15.52 -1.17
CA SER A 34 -12.09 15.80 -0.93
C SER A 34 -12.90 16.09 -2.19
N LYS A 35 -12.29 16.09 -3.38
CA LYS A 35 -13.03 16.26 -4.65
C LYS A 35 -14.08 15.16 -4.78
N LYS A 36 -15.34 15.56 -4.99
CA LYS A 36 -16.45 14.63 -5.21
C LYS A 36 -16.10 13.67 -6.36
N PRO A 37 -16.37 12.36 -6.20
CA PRO A 37 -16.09 11.39 -7.24
C PRO A 37 -16.88 11.71 -8.50
N ARG A 38 -16.29 11.44 -9.67
CA ARG A 38 -16.92 11.62 -10.99
C ARG A 38 -18.12 10.68 -11.23
N SER A 39 -18.36 9.73 -10.32
CA SER A 39 -19.40 8.71 -10.41
C SER A 39 -19.87 8.28 -9.02
N VAL A 40 -21.14 7.88 -8.93
CA VAL A 40 -21.81 7.29 -7.75
C VAL A 40 -21.49 5.79 -7.54
N ALA A 41 -20.72 5.17 -8.44
CA ALA A 41 -20.27 3.80 -8.25
C ALA A 41 -19.43 3.69 -6.96
N PRO A 42 -19.60 2.64 -6.13
CA PRO A 42 -18.77 2.44 -4.95
C PRO A 42 -17.31 2.34 -5.40
N ARG A 43 -16.54 3.38 -5.10
CA ARG A 43 -15.09 3.31 -5.26
C ARG A 43 -14.60 2.34 -4.19
N THR A 44 -13.93 1.27 -4.59
CA THR A 44 -13.12 0.44 -3.69
C THR A 44 -11.73 1.09 -3.62
N PRO A 45 -11.45 1.97 -2.64
CA PRO A 45 -10.19 2.69 -2.57
C PRO A 45 -9.04 1.71 -2.40
N ARG A 46 -8.03 1.84 -3.26
CA ARG A 46 -6.80 1.03 -3.24
C ARG A 46 -5.63 1.99 -3.08
N ILE A 47 -5.15 2.13 -1.84
CA ILE A 47 -4.23 3.19 -1.44
C ILE A 47 -2.89 2.57 -1.04
N VAL A 48 -1.79 3.16 -1.49
CA VAL A 48 -0.44 2.78 -1.04
C VAL A 48 0.18 3.99 -0.35
N ILE A 49 0.72 3.79 0.85
CA ILE A 49 1.40 4.83 1.63
C ILE A 49 2.89 4.52 1.73
N LEU A 50 3.70 5.36 1.10
CA LEU A 50 5.16 5.28 1.07
C LEU A 50 5.79 6.45 1.83
N GLY A 51 7.04 6.28 2.25
CA GLY A 51 7.77 7.27 3.06
C GLY A 51 8.86 6.63 3.92
N PRO A 52 9.73 7.42 4.57
CA PRO A 52 10.80 6.91 5.41
C PRO A 52 10.30 6.38 6.76
N THR A 53 11.14 5.67 7.51
CA THR A 53 10.83 5.30 8.90
C THR A 53 10.62 6.57 9.74
N GLY A 54 9.65 6.57 10.65
CA GLY A 54 9.32 7.75 11.48
C GLY A 54 8.38 8.78 10.85
N SER A 55 8.12 8.75 9.53
CA SER A 55 7.25 9.72 8.83
C SER A 55 5.74 9.66 9.15
N GLY A 56 5.32 8.91 10.17
CA GLY A 56 3.90 8.85 10.54
C GLY A 56 2.98 8.04 9.60
N ARG A 57 3.53 7.30 8.63
CA ARG A 57 2.76 6.47 7.67
C ARG A 57 1.70 5.57 8.33
N LYS A 58 2.03 4.98 9.47
CA LYS A 58 1.10 4.13 10.23
C LYS A 58 -0.09 4.94 10.73
N THR A 59 0.14 6.14 11.24
CA THR A 59 -0.90 7.07 11.70
C THR A 59 -1.83 7.46 10.57
N VAL A 60 -1.27 7.85 9.42
CA VAL A 60 -2.06 8.18 8.22
C VAL A 60 -2.88 6.97 7.76
N ALA A 61 -2.27 5.78 7.69
CA ALA A 61 -2.97 4.55 7.32
C ALA A 61 -4.13 4.22 8.27
N MET A 62 -3.96 4.41 9.59
CA MET A 62 -5.02 4.22 10.58
C MET A 62 -6.16 5.23 10.41
N GLN A 63 -5.85 6.49 10.15
CA GLN A 63 -6.86 7.52 9.90
C GLN A 63 -7.66 7.21 8.63
N VAL A 64 -6.98 6.83 7.53
CA VAL A 64 -7.62 6.41 6.28
C VAL A 64 -8.49 5.17 6.49
N SER A 65 -7.96 4.15 7.15
CA SER A 65 -8.68 2.91 7.46
C SER A 65 -9.96 3.18 8.24
N ARG A 66 -9.90 4.00 9.30
CA ARG A 66 -11.08 4.37 10.10
C ARG A 66 -12.10 5.19 9.32
N LYS A 67 -11.64 6.13 8.49
CA LYS A 67 -12.53 7.02 7.72
C LYS A 67 -13.31 6.28 6.64
N TYR A 68 -12.69 5.31 5.98
CA TYR A 68 -13.27 4.60 4.83
C TYR A 68 -13.66 3.15 5.15
N ASP A 69 -13.51 2.70 6.39
CA ASP A 69 -13.73 1.32 6.83
C ASP A 69 -13.00 0.28 5.95
N ILE A 70 -11.72 0.55 5.68
CA ILE A 70 -10.88 -0.32 4.83
C ILE A 70 -9.75 -0.99 5.60
N PRO A 71 -9.41 -2.26 5.30
CA PRO A 71 -8.32 -2.97 5.96
C PRO A 71 -6.95 -2.36 5.67
N ILE A 72 -6.10 -2.35 6.70
CA ILE A 72 -4.68 -2.00 6.57
C ILE A 72 -3.88 -3.25 6.22
N VAL A 73 -3.21 -3.23 5.07
CA VAL A 73 -2.33 -4.30 4.60
C VAL A 73 -0.88 -3.90 4.85
N SER A 74 -0.33 -4.40 5.96
CA SER A 74 1.05 -4.15 6.35
C SER A 74 1.93 -5.36 6.06
N ILE A 75 2.93 -5.21 5.18
CA ILE A 75 3.78 -6.34 4.78
C ILE A 75 4.48 -7.02 5.97
N PRO A 76 5.13 -6.31 6.92
CA PRO A 76 5.73 -6.96 8.07
C PRO A 76 4.72 -7.73 8.93
N THR A 77 3.50 -7.22 9.06
CA THR A 77 2.42 -7.87 9.81
C THR A 77 1.93 -9.12 9.08
N LEU A 78 1.78 -9.03 7.76
CA LEU A 78 1.34 -10.12 6.91
C LEU A 78 2.36 -11.28 6.94
N ILE A 79 3.66 -10.99 6.84
CA ILE A 79 4.70 -12.01 6.96
C ILE A 79 4.62 -12.72 8.33
N LYS A 80 4.51 -11.95 9.43
CA LYS A 80 4.37 -12.52 10.77
C LYS A 80 3.16 -13.44 10.88
N GLN A 81 2.01 -13.02 10.35
CA GLN A 81 0.78 -13.83 10.33
C GLN A 81 0.98 -15.14 9.56
N GLN A 82 1.64 -15.11 8.40
CA GLN A 82 1.91 -16.31 7.60
C GLN A 82 2.82 -17.29 8.34
N ILE A 83 3.85 -16.78 9.03
CA ILE A 83 4.76 -17.60 9.86
C ILE A 83 4.03 -18.23 11.04
N VAL A 84 3.21 -17.45 11.75
CA VAL A 84 2.42 -17.93 12.91
C VAL A 84 1.42 -19.00 12.47
N ASN A 85 0.75 -18.80 11.34
CA ASN A 85 -0.22 -19.73 10.78
C ASN A 85 0.42 -20.95 10.10
N LYS A 86 1.76 -21.02 10.05
CA LYS A 86 2.54 -22.10 9.42
C LYS A 86 2.09 -22.41 7.99
N THR A 87 1.71 -21.39 7.23
CA THR A 87 1.35 -21.58 5.81
C THR A 87 2.58 -22.00 5.01
N PRO A 88 2.43 -22.64 3.84
CA PRO A 88 3.58 -22.99 3.00
C PRO A 88 4.50 -21.79 2.72
N ALA A 89 3.91 -20.64 2.39
CA ALA A 89 4.65 -19.40 2.19
C ALA A 89 5.31 -18.90 3.50
N GLY A 90 4.64 -18.99 4.64
CA GLY A 90 5.19 -18.64 5.94
C GLY A 90 6.38 -19.51 6.37
N ILE A 91 6.32 -20.81 6.10
CA ILE A 91 7.42 -21.75 6.35
C ILE A 91 8.64 -21.37 5.51
N SER A 92 8.44 -21.08 4.21
CA SER A 92 9.51 -20.61 3.33
C SER A 92 10.09 -19.24 3.74
N MET A 93 9.28 -18.35 4.31
CA MET A 93 9.72 -17.01 4.74
C MET A 93 10.45 -17.00 6.08
N LYS A 94 10.14 -17.94 6.98
CA LYS A 94 10.71 -18.04 8.32
C LYS A 94 12.25 -17.90 8.36
N PRO A 95 13.05 -18.61 7.53
CA PRO A 95 14.51 -18.47 7.57
C PRO A 95 15.00 -17.06 7.19
N TYR A 96 14.34 -16.37 6.26
CA TYR A 96 14.71 -15.01 5.88
C TYR A 96 14.46 -14.03 7.03
N VAL A 97 13.31 -14.15 7.69
CA VAL A 97 12.97 -13.30 8.85
C VAL A 97 13.90 -13.56 10.03
N SER A 98 14.23 -14.82 10.32
CA SER A 98 15.17 -15.19 11.39
C SER A 98 16.59 -14.68 11.15
N ARG A 99 16.99 -14.46 9.89
CA ARG A 99 18.32 -13.95 9.50
C ARG A 99 18.32 -12.46 9.19
N GLU A 100 17.24 -11.75 9.50
CA GLU A 100 17.03 -10.33 9.14
C GLU A 100 17.28 -10.03 7.65
N SER A 101 17.09 -11.04 6.80
CA SER A 101 17.36 -10.98 5.37
C SER A 101 16.12 -10.57 4.59
N LEU A 102 16.32 -10.03 3.39
CA LEU A 102 15.23 -9.66 2.49
C LEU A 102 14.45 -10.90 2.05
N VAL A 103 13.13 -10.84 2.24
CA VAL A 103 12.22 -11.87 1.73
C VAL A 103 12.11 -11.72 0.20
N PRO A 104 12.20 -12.81 -0.58
CA PRO A 104 12.04 -12.79 -2.02
C PRO A 104 10.74 -12.12 -2.48
N ASP A 105 10.81 -11.31 -3.54
CA ASP A 105 9.67 -10.58 -4.08
C ASP A 105 8.54 -11.51 -4.56
N SER A 106 8.87 -12.69 -5.07
CA SER A 106 7.89 -13.70 -5.48
C SER A 106 7.01 -14.16 -4.30
N LEU A 107 7.62 -14.43 -3.15
CA LEU A 107 6.92 -14.80 -1.92
C LEU A 107 6.09 -13.64 -1.37
N LEU A 108 6.62 -12.41 -1.42
CA LEU A 108 5.87 -11.20 -1.04
C LEU A 108 4.64 -11.00 -1.92
N MET A 109 4.79 -11.11 -3.25
CA MET A 109 3.69 -10.96 -4.19
C MET A 109 2.62 -12.03 -3.99
N GLN A 110 3.00 -13.26 -3.65
CA GLN A 110 2.06 -14.33 -3.33
C GLN A 110 1.18 -13.95 -2.13
N ILE A 111 1.78 -13.62 -0.98
CA ILE A 111 1.00 -13.31 0.23
C ILE A 111 0.16 -12.03 0.08
N ILE A 112 0.67 -11.04 -0.67
CA ILE A 112 -0.07 -9.82 -0.96
C ILE A 112 -1.30 -10.15 -1.80
N ARG A 113 -1.13 -10.94 -2.86
CA ARG A 113 -2.25 -11.39 -3.71
C ARG A 113 -3.31 -12.12 -2.88
N ASP A 114 -2.88 -13.05 -2.03
CA ASP A 114 -3.77 -13.83 -1.18
C ASP A 114 -4.51 -12.96 -0.15
N ARG A 115 -3.87 -11.90 0.37
CA ARG A 115 -4.55 -10.97 1.28
C ARG A 115 -5.55 -10.07 0.56
N LEU A 116 -5.19 -9.57 -0.63
CA LEU A 116 -6.02 -8.64 -1.39
C LEU A 116 -7.19 -9.32 -2.11
N SER A 117 -7.14 -10.64 -2.31
CA SER A 117 -8.26 -11.42 -2.85
C SER A 117 -9.35 -11.73 -1.82
N GLN A 118 -9.11 -11.44 -0.53
CA GLN A 118 -10.12 -11.62 0.51
C GLN A 118 -11.32 -10.69 0.33
N LYS A 119 -12.51 -11.17 0.73
CA LYS A 119 -13.78 -10.49 0.50
C LYS A 119 -13.79 -9.05 1.02
N ASP A 120 -13.17 -8.78 2.17
CA ASP A 120 -13.07 -7.44 2.74
C ASP A 120 -12.27 -6.49 1.84
N CYS A 121 -11.11 -6.93 1.36
CA CYS A 121 -10.26 -6.15 0.44
C CYS A 121 -10.91 -5.93 -0.93
N VAL A 122 -11.62 -6.92 -1.46
CA VAL A 122 -12.29 -6.83 -2.76
C VAL A 122 -13.50 -5.90 -2.70
N THR A 123 -14.29 -5.98 -1.62
CA THR A 123 -15.56 -5.24 -1.50
C THR A 123 -15.37 -3.82 -0.95
N LYS A 124 -14.44 -3.62 -0.02
CA LYS A 124 -14.23 -2.31 0.63
C LYS A 124 -13.00 -1.58 0.11
N GLY A 125 -12.04 -2.28 -0.50
CA GLY A 125 -10.73 -1.71 -0.83
C GLY A 125 -9.69 -1.98 0.26
N TRP A 126 -8.58 -1.27 0.23
CA TRP A 126 -7.44 -1.50 1.14
C TRP A 126 -6.48 -0.31 1.19
N VAL A 127 -5.75 -0.20 2.30
CA VAL A 127 -4.60 0.70 2.44
C VAL A 127 -3.34 -0.10 2.75
N MET A 128 -2.35 -0.06 1.87
CA MET A 128 -1.12 -0.81 1.99
C MET A 128 0.02 0.06 2.49
N ILE A 129 0.82 -0.48 3.42
CA ILE A 129 2.01 0.17 3.96
C ILE A 129 3.26 -0.69 3.80
N GLY A 130 4.36 -0.05 3.39
CA GLY A 130 5.69 -0.66 3.38
C GLY A 130 6.06 -1.43 2.10
N PHE A 131 5.24 -1.33 1.05
CA PHE A 131 5.44 -1.89 -0.29
C PHE A 131 4.74 -1.01 -1.33
N PRO A 132 5.27 -0.83 -2.56
CA PRO A 132 6.57 -1.29 -3.05
C PRO A 132 7.73 -0.41 -2.54
N ARG A 133 8.94 -0.99 -2.45
CA ARG A 133 10.20 -0.32 -2.07
C ARG A 133 11.16 -0.16 -3.26
N THR A 134 11.05 -1.03 -4.26
CA THR A 134 11.86 -1.01 -5.47
C THR A 134 11.00 -0.75 -6.71
N ARG A 135 11.65 -0.47 -7.85
CA ARG A 135 10.96 -0.26 -9.12
C ARG A 135 10.31 -1.55 -9.60
N GLU A 136 11.03 -2.66 -9.48
CA GLU A 136 10.60 -3.99 -9.91
C GLU A 136 9.34 -4.43 -9.16
N GLN A 137 9.26 -4.12 -7.86
CA GLN A 137 8.06 -4.33 -7.05
C GLN A 137 6.89 -3.45 -7.50
N ALA A 138 7.15 -2.18 -7.84
CA ALA A 138 6.13 -1.27 -8.34
C ALA A 138 5.58 -1.73 -9.70
N GLU A 139 6.45 -2.15 -10.62
CA GLU A 139 6.04 -2.70 -11.91
C GLU A 139 5.26 -4.02 -11.74
N SER A 140 5.64 -4.86 -10.79
CA SER A 140 4.91 -6.09 -10.47
C SER A 140 3.51 -5.80 -9.93
N LEU A 141 3.37 -4.79 -9.06
CA LEU A 141 2.08 -4.35 -8.54
C LEU A 141 1.20 -3.74 -9.65
N ALA A 142 1.79 -2.92 -10.51
CA ALA A 142 1.08 -2.26 -11.61
C ALA A 142 0.61 -3.24 -12.69
N ARG A 143 1.42 -4.26 -13.02
CA ARG A 143 1.08 -5.30 -14.00
C ARG A 143 0.02 -6.29 -13.51
N THR A 144 -0.16 -6.43 -12.20
CA THR A 144 -1.09 -7.43 -11.67
C THR A 144 -2.53 -6.88 -11.60
N PRO A 145 -3.49 -7.48 -12.32
CA PRO A 145 -4.88 -7.04 -12.30
C PRO A 145 -5.47 -7.06 -10.88
N GLY A 146 -6.24 -6.03 -10.53
CA GLY A 146 -6.86 -5.90 -9.21
C GLY A 146 -5.95 -5.38 -8.09
N LEU A 147 -4.63 -5.52 -8.23
CA LEU A 147 -3.64 -5.08 -7.23
C LEU A 147 -3.11 -3.66 -7.44
N ALA A 148 -3.32 -3.07 -8.62
CA ALA A 148 -2.92 -1.70 -8.88
C ALA A 148 -3.68 -0.70 -7.97
N PRO A 149 -3.00 0.32 -7.40
CA PRO A 149 -3.64 1.40 -6.67
C PRO A 149 -4.67 2.14 -7.53
N SER A 150 -5.75 2.61 -6.91
CA SER A 150 -6.81 3.34 -7.60
C SER A 150 -6.49 4.84 -7.69
N ARG A 151 -6.93 5.48 -8.78
CA ARG A 151 -6.85 6.93 -8.98
C ARG A 151 -7.72 7.73 -8.02
#